data_AF-A0A6L8BF73-F1
#
_entry.id   AF-A0A6L8BF73-F1
#
_cell.length_a   1.000
_cell.length_b   1.000
_cell.length_c   1.000
_cell.angle_alpha   90.00
_cell.angle_beta   90.00
_cell.angle_gamma   90.00
#
_symmetry.space_group_name_H-M   'P 1'
#
loop_
_entity.id
_entity.type
_entity.pdbx_description
1 polymer ?
#
loop_
_entity_poly.entity_id
_entity_poly.type
_entity_poly.pdbx_seq_one_letter_code
_entity_poly.pdbx_strand_id
1 'polypeptide(L)' 'MDTSKLNIDFMGARRVAVAVSAVVIAASLVSLVTRGLNFGLDITGGDLLELPYEGEADLADVSAALTGEGFE' A
#
# COMPACT_ATOMS: atom_id res chain seq x y z
N MET A 1 -9.84 15.10 38.53
CA MET A 1 -10.44 14.63 37.27
C MET A 1 -10.93 13.22 37.53
N ASP A 2 -12.24 12.99 37.58
CA ASP A 2 -12.83 11.68 37.89
C ASP A 2 -12.64 10.71 36.71
N THR A 3 -11.67 9.82 36.81
CA THR A 3 -11.34 8.80 35.79
C THR A 3 -12.32 7.63 35.77
N SER A 4 -13.32 7.63 36.66
CA SER A 4 -14.25 6.52 36.92
C SER A 4 -15.31 6.28 35.82
N LYS A 5 -15.39 7.14 34.79
CA LYS A 5 -16.42 7.09 33.73
C LYS A 5 -16.04 6.32 32.45
N LEU A 6 -14.94 5.56 32.46
CA LEU A 6 -14.50 4.74 31.31
C LEU A 6 -14.54 3.25 31.65
N ASN A 7 -15.71 2.74 32.02
CA ASN A 7 -15.92 1.31 32.26
C ASN A 7 -16.38 0.63 30.96
N ILE A 8 -15.44 0.48 30.00
CA ILE A 8 -15.69 -0.20 28.72
C ILE A 8 -15.20 -1.63 28.84
N ASP A 9 -16.08 -2.61 28.64
CA ASP A 9 -15.72 -4.03 28.70
C ASP A 9 -15.07 -4.50 27.38
N PHE A 10 -13.80 -4.13 27.21
CA PHE A 10 -12.97 -4.61 26.10
C PHE A 10 -12.74 -6.13 26.18
N MET A 11 -12.74 -6.70 27.39
CA MET A 11 -12.35 -8.08 27.60
C MET A 11 -13.49 -9.07 27.26
N GLY A 12 -14.74 -8.64 27.38
CA GLY A 12 -15.92 -9.37 26.94
C GLY A 12 -16.01 -9.49 25.41
N ALA A 13 -15.61 -8.45 24.68
CA ALA A 13 -15.63 -8.42 23.21
C ALA A 13 -14.43 -9.12 22.55
N ARG A 14 -13.43 -9.58 23.32
CA ARG A 14 -12.15 -10.08 22.80
C ARG A 14 -12.28 -11.17 21.73
N ARG A 15 -13.26 -12.06 21.86
CA ARG A 15 -13.45 -13.18 20.93
C ARG A 15 -13.91 -12.69 19.55
N VAL A 16 -14.79 -11.69 19.53
CA VAL A 16 -15.26 -11.06 18.28
C VAL A 16 -14.12 -10.26 17.65
N ALA A 17 -13.39 -9.48 18.46
CA ALA A 17 -12.23 -8.72 17.97
C ALA A 17 -11.17 -9.64 17.33
N VAL A 18 -10.81 -10.74 18.00
CA VAL A 18 -9.85 -11.73 17.46
C VAL A 18 -10.37 -12.37 16.18
N ALA A 19 -11.65 -12.73 16.11
CA ALA A 19 -12.24 -13.32 14.90
C ALA A 19 -12.18 -12.33 13.72
N VAL A 20 -12.54 -11.07 13.93
CA VAL A 20 -12.46 -10.01 12.91
C VAL A 20 -11.02 -9.80 12.47
N SER A 21 -10.07 -9.70 13.40
CA SER A 21 -8.65 -9.57 13.07
C SER A 21 -8.14 -10.75 12.24
N ALA A 22 -8.52 -11.98 12.60
CA ALA A 22 -8.13 -13.18 11.86
C ALA A 22 -8.67 -13.15 10.42
N VAL A 23 -9.91 -12.71 10.21
CA VAL A 23 -10.51 -12.55 8.87
C VAL A 23 -9.76 -11.50 8.06
N VAL A 24 -9.45 -10.34 8.66
CA VAL A 24 -8.70 -9.28 7.98
C VAL A 24 -7.31 -9.77 7.58
N ILE A 25 -6.59 -10.45 8.48
CA ILE A 25 -5.28 -11.02 8.20
C ILE A 25 -5.37 -12.03 7.04
N ALA A 26 -6.35 -12.94 7.08
CA ALA A 26 -6.55 -13.91 6.02
C ALA A 26 -6.84 -13.23 4.67
N ALA A 27 -7.70 -12.20 4.65
CA ALA A 27 -7.98 -11.43 3.46
C ALA A 27 -6.74 -10.71 2.93
N SER A 28 -5.90 -10.14 3.80
CA SER A 28 -4.62 -9.53 3.42
C SER A 28 -3.67 -10.56 2.80
N LEU A 29 -3.56 -11.75 3.38
CA LEU A 29 -2.74 -12.83 2.83
C LEU A 29 -3.25 -13.29 1.46
N VAL A 30 -4.57 -13.45 1.30
CA VAL A 30 -5.18 -13.80 0.00
C VAL A 30 -4.93 -12.70 -1.03
N SER A 31 -5.07 -11.43 -0.65
CA SER A 31 -4.76 -10.30 -1.53
C SER A 31 -3.29 -10.30 -1.94
N LEU A 32 -2.39 -10.59 -1.01
CA LEU A 32 -0.95 -10.65 -1.26
C LEU A 32 -0.59 -11.75 -2.27
N VAL A 33 -1.19 -12.93 -2.14
CA VAL A 33 -0.92 -14.05 -3.06
C VAL A 33 -1.55 -13.84 -4.44
N THR A 34 -2.73 -13.21 -4.52
CA THR A 34 -3.45 -13.01 -5.80
C THR A 34 -2.98 -11.79 -6.58
N ARG A 35 -2.62 -10.69 -5.91
CA ARG A 35 -2.14 -9.46 -6.55
C ARG A 35 -0.61 -9.34 -6.59
N GLY A 36 0.08 -10.16 -5.80
CA GLY A 36 1.52 -10.05 -5.62
C GLY A 36 1.92 -8.82 -4.80
N LEU A 37 3.23 -8.56 -4.78
CA LEU A 37 3.83 -7.35 -4.23
C LEU A 37 4.26 -6.45 -5.37
N ASN A 38 4.11 -5.13 -5.19
CA ASN A 38 4.79 -4.15 -6.03
C ASN A 38 6.26 -4.12 -5.61
N PHE A 39 7.06 -5.01 -6.21
CA PHE A 39 8.50 -5.07 -5.97
C PHE A 39 9.16 -3.81 -6.54
N GLY A 40 9.92 -3.11 -5.69
CA GLY A 40 10.69 -1.94 -6.12
C GLY A 40 11.78 -2.32 -7.12
N LEU A 41 12.36 -1.30 -7.77
CA LEU A 41 13.45 -1.47 -8.75
C LEU A 41 14.64 -2.24 -8.17
N ASP A 42 14.91 -2.10 -6.86
CA ASP A 42 15.96 -2.84 -6.14
C ASP A 42 15.80 -4.37 -6.17
N ILE A 43 14.59 -4.87 -6.42
CA ILE A 43 14.27 -6.31 -6.42
C ILE A 43 13.99 -6.81 -7.84
N THR A 44 13.33 -6.02 -8.67
CA THR A 44 12.93 -6.41 -10.03
C THR A 44 14.08 -6.20 -11.04
N GLY A 45 15.00 -5.27 -10.75
CA GLY A 45 15.99 -4.80 -11.71
C GLY A 45 15.32 -3.90 -12.75
N GLY A 46 15.83 -2.69 -12.92
CA GLY A 46 15.33 -1.72 -13.88
C GLY A 46 16.10 -0.41 -13.78
N ASP A 47 15.91 0.46 -14.77
CA ASP A 47 16.60 1.74 -14.84
C ASP A 47 15.78 2.80 -14.09
N LEU A 48 16.39 3.44 -13.09
CA LEU A 48 15.81 4.59 -12.41
C LEU A 48 16.31 5.87 -13.10
N LEU A 49 15.42 6.54 -13.84
CA LEU A 49 15.72 7.81 -14.48
C LEU A 49 15.15 8.97 -13.66
N GLU A 50 16.02 9.70 -12.97
CA GLU A 50 15.66 10.93 -12.26
C GLU A 50 15.94 12.15 -13.16
N LEU A 51 14.87 12.82 -13.63
CA LEU A 51 14.98 14.04 -14.43
C LEU A 51 14.54 15.24 -13.59
N PRO A 52 15.42 16.22 -13.35
CA PRO A 52 15.02 17.47 -12.72
C PRO A 52 14.21 18.30 -13.73
N TYR A 53 12.94 18.55 -13.41
CA TYR A 53 12.08 19.45 -14.19
C TYR A 53 12.01 20.82 -13.52
N GLU A 54 12.22 21.88 -14.31
CA GLU A 54 12.17 23.27 -13.85
C GLU A 54 10.73 23.84 -13.79
N GLY A 55 9.72 23.08 -14.25
CA GLY A 55 8.31 23.49 -14.30
C GLY A 55 7.33 22.32 -14.10
N GLU A 56 6.02 22.57 -14.21
CA GLU A 56 4.99 21.53 -14.12
C GLU A 56 5.18 20.49 -15.24
N ALA A 57 5.68 19.32 -14.87
CA ALA A 57 5.84 18.20 -15.79
C ALA A 57 4.48 17.48 -15.95
N ASP A 58 3.99 17.39 -17.18
CA ASP A 58 2.83 16.56 -17.50
C ASP A 58 3.27 15.09 -17.62
N LEU A 59 2.84 14.27 -16.66
CA LEU A 59 3.16 12.85 -16.62
C LEU A 59 2.63 12.08 -17.84
N ALA A 60 1.55 12.55 -18.47
CA ALA A 60 0.99 11.92 -19.66
C ALA A 60 1.90 12.11 -20.88
N ASP A 61 2.44 13.32 -21.05
CA ASP A 61 3.37 13.63 -22.15
C ASP A 61 4.72 12.91 -21.97
N VAL A 62 5.21 12.86 -20.72
CA VAL A 62 6.46 12.14 -20.39
C VAL A 62 6.32 10.64 -20.65
N SER A 63 5.21 10.02 -20.24
CA SER A 63 4.96 8.60 -20.49
C SER A 63 4.83 8.32 -21.99
N ALA A 64 4.12 9.16 -22.75
CA ALA A 64 3.95 8.97 -24.19
C ALA A 64 5.27 9.07 -24.96
N ALA A 65 6.15 9.99 -24.58
CA ALA A 65 7.48 10.13 -25.18
C ALA A 65 8.38 8.91 -24.91
N LEU A 66 8.37 8.39 -23.68
CA LEU A 66 9.19 7.23 -23.29
C LEU A 66 8.72 5.94 -23.98
N THR A 67 7.41 5.71 -24.06
CA THR A 67 6.85 4.55 -24.79
C THR A 67 7.13 4.61 -26.29
N GLY A 68 7.17 5.81 -26.88
CA GLY A 68 7.53 5.99 -28.30
C GLY A 68 8.98 5.62 -28.63
N GLU A 69 9.88 5.75 -27.66
CA GLU A 69 11.32 5.45 -27.77
C GLU A 69 11.68 4.01 -27.36
N GLY A 70 10.69 3.20 -26.95
CA GLY A 70 10.87 1.78 -26.62
C GLY A 70 11.12 1.47 -25.14
N PHE A 71 10.86 2.43 -24.25
CA PHE A 71 10.84 2.20 -22.80
C PHE A 71 9.41 1.87 -22.34
N GLU A 72 9.22 0.69 -21.75
CA GLU A 72 7.96 0.21 -21.14
C GLU A 72 8.02 0.25 -19.62
#